data_AF-A0A7C7Q6P2-F1
#
_entry.id   AF-A0A7C7Q6P2-F1
#
_cell.length_a   1.000
_cell.length_b   1.000
_cell.length_c   1.000
_cell.angle_alpha   90.00
_cell.angle_beta   90.00
_cell.angle_gamma   90.00
#
_symmetry.space_group_name_H-M   'P 1'
#
loop_
_entity.id
_entity.type
_entity.pdbx_description
1 polymer ?
#
loop_
_entity_poly.entity_id
_entity_poly.type
_entity_poly.pdbx_seq_one_letter_code
_entity_poly.pdbx_strand_id
1 'polypeptide(L)'
;MRDKHGFTLIELLVVIAIIAILAAILFPVFARAREKARQASCQSNLKQLGIATLAYIQDYDGRFPYFRWRPSGKHSGELFPYALQPYIKNWQIFVCPSDGNRYNNWWWRGRDSGRPDTPYPPEGLSYGANEPLHFGRPDSEVRRPAHTLWLADAQAALIPDWHWFPCRIIAAHDYSYDAHNGGVNVLFADGHVKFMTNRGLWAAYLSGDLVIEPKATGARFTQPTGGCVPPGW
;
A
#
# COMPACT_ATOMS: atom_id res chain seq x y z
N MET A 1 -44.01 -33.77 -41.64
CA MET A 1 -43.07 -34.58 -40.84
C MET A 1 -41.98 -33.63 -40.34
N ARG A 2 -41.65 -33.66 -39.06
CA ARG A 2 -40.75 -32.69 -38.44
C ARG A 2 -39.40 -33.41 -38.30
N ASP A 3 -38.48 -33.15 -39.23
CA ASP A 3 -37.16 -33.76 -39.24
C ASP A 3 -36.41 -33.35 -37.96
N LYS A 4 -36.26 -34.31 -37.05
CA LYS A 4 -35.41 -34.15 -35.88
C LYS A 4 -33.98 -34.44 -36.32
N HIS A 5 -33.26 -33.40 -36.73
CA HIS A 5 -31.81 -33.47 -36.90
C HIS A 5 -31.19 -33.79 -35.53
N GLY A 6 -30.59 -34.98 -35.41
CA GLY A 6 -29.86 -35.39 -34.21
C GLY A 6 -28.51 -34.70 -34.16
N PHE A 7 -28.17 -34.16 -32.99
CA PHE A 7 -26.87 -33.55 -32.74
C PHE A 7 -25.80 -34.63 -32.72
N THR A 8 -24.77 -34.53 -33.57
CA THR A 8 -23.71 -35.53 -33.61
C THR A 8 -22.74 -35.31 -32.45
N LEU A 9 -22.16 -36.40 -31.95
CA LEU A 9 -21.17 -36.33 -30.87
C LEU A 9 -19.95 -35.49 -31.27
N ILE A 10 -19.59 -35.47 -32.55
CA ILE A 10 -18.47 -34.68 -33.09
C ILE A 10 -18.78 -33.17 -33.02
N GLU A 11 -19.99 -32.75 -33.40
CA GLU A 11 -20.40 -31.33 -33.31
C GLU A 11 -20.34 -30.82 -31.87
N LEU A 12 -20.77 -31.64 -30.90
CA LEU A 12 -20.66 -31.30 -29.49
C LEU A 12 -19.20 -31.13 -29.04
N LEU A 13 -18.34 -32.06 -29.43
CA LEU A 13 -16.93 -32.07 -29.06
C LEU A 13 -16.17 -30.86 -29.63
N VAL A 14 -16.46 -30.48 -30.88
CA VAL A 14 -15.81 -29.30 -31.49
C VAL A 14 -16.22 -28.01 -30.79
N VAL A 15 -17.50 -27.86 -30.42
CA VAL A 15 -17.99 -26.66 -29.73
C VAL A 15 -17.35 -26.52 -28.35
N ILE A 16 -17.31 -27.59 -27.55
CA ILE A 16 -16.67 -27.52 -26.24
C ILE A 16 -15.16 -27.28 -26.36
N ALA A 17 -14.51 -27.81 -27.40
CA ALA A 17 -13.09 -27.58 -27.65
C ALA A 17 -12.82 -26.09 -27.96
N ILE A 18 -13.65 -25.46 -28.80
CA ILE A 18 -13.55 -24.03 -29.09
C ILE A 18 -13.80 -23.19 -27.83
N ILE A 19 -14.85 -23.50 -27.05
CA ILE A 19 -15.13 -22.80 -25.78
C ILE A 19 -13.95 -22.94 -24.81
N ALA A 20 -13.37 -24.14 -24.69
CA ALA A 20 -12.22 -24.38 -23.81
C ALA A 20 -11.00 -23.54 -24.23
N ILE A 21 -10.71 -23.45 -25.54
CA ILE A 21 -9.61 -22.62 -26.06
C ILE A 21 -9.86 -21.13 -25.77
N LEU A 22 -11.08 -20.64 -26.03
CA LEU A 22 -11.44 -19.25 -25.78
C LEU A 22 -11.36 -18.90 -24.30
N ALA A 23 -11.90 -19.77 -23.43
CA ALA A 23 -11.86 -19.59 -21.98
C ALA A 23 -10.41 -19.59 -21.46
N ALA A 24 -9.54 -20.46 -21.99
CA ALA A 24 -8.14 -20.55 -21.59
C ALA A 24 -7.36 -19.25 -21.86
N ILE A 25 -7.67 -18.53 -22.94
CA ILE A 25 -7.04 -17.24 -23.26
C ILE A 25 -7.71 -16.09 -22.49
N LEU A 26 -9.03 -16.13 -22.35
CA LEU A 26 -9.79 -15.05 -21.74
C LEU A 26 -9.56 -14.93 -20.23
N PHE A 27 -9.47 -16.06 -19.51
CA PHE A 27 -9.31 -16.07 -18.06
C PHE A 27 -8.07 -15.32 -17.55
N PRO A 28 -6.83 -15.57 -18.05
CA PRO A 28 -5.65 -14.84 -17.58
C PRO A 28 -5.70 -13.35 -17.92
N VAL A 29 -6.26 -12.98 -19.07
CA VAL A 29 -6.42 -11.57 -19.48
C VAL A 29 -7.42 -10.86 -18.56
N PHE A 30 -8.56 -11.50 -18.28
CA PHE A 30 -9.59 -10.95 -17.41
C PHE A 30 -9.07 -10.75 -15.98
N ALA A 31 -8.29 -11.69 -15.45
CA ALA A 31 -7.68 -11.57 -14.13
C ALA A 31 -6.75 -10.34 -14.03
N ARG A 32 -5.89 -10.12 -15.04
CA ARG A 32 -5.01 -8.94 -15.10
C ARG A 32 -5.81 -7.64 -15.23
N ALA A 33 -6.85 -7.61 -16.07
CA ALA A 33 -7.71 -6.44 -16.24
C ALA A 33 -8.45 -6.07 -14.95
N ARG A 34 -8.98 -7.08 -14.24
CA ARG A 34 -9.62 -6.88 -12.94
C ARG A 34 -8.65 -6.31 -11.91
N GLU A 35 -7.41 -6.80 -11.88
CA GLU A 35 -6.40 -6.28 -10.96
C GLU A 35 -6.00 -4.84 -11.32
N LYS A 36 -5.90 -4.50 -12.60
CA LYS A 36 -5.68 -3.11 -13.02
C LYS A 36 -6.80 -2.17 -12.59
N ALA A 37 -8.05 -2.64 -12.59
CA ALA A 37 -9.17 -1.85 -12.07
C ALA A 37 -9.04 -1.61 -10.55
N ARG A 38 -8.70 -2.65 -9.78
CA ARG A 38 -8.47 -2.52 -8.33
C ARG A 38 -7.29 -1.61 -8.01
N GLN A 39 -6.21 -1.72 -8.77
CA GLN A 39 -5.07 -0.80 -8.70
C GLN A 39 -5.50 0.66 -8.86
N ALA A 40 -6.32 0.97 -9.88
CA ALA A 40 -6.82 2.32 -10.08
C ALA A 40 -7.70 2.79 -8.90
N SER A 41 -8.48 1.88 -8.29
CA SER A 41 -9.22 2.19 -7.06
C SER A 41 -8.29 2.49 -5.88
N CYS A 42 -7.23 1.69 -5.64
CA CYS A 42 -6.26 1.96 -4.57
C CYS A 42 -5.53 3.30 -4.78
N GLN A 43 -5.21 3.67 -6.02
CA GLN A 43 -4.66 4.99 -6.33
C GLN A 43 -5.62 6.14 -6.01
N SER A 44 -6.92 5.97 -6.34
CA SER A 44 -7.94 6.96 -6.00
C SER A 44 -8.10 7.11 -4.48
N ASN A 45 -8.08 6.00 -3.74
CA ASN A 45 -8.10 6.00 -2.28
C ASN A 45 -6.90 6.78 -1.71
N LEU A 46 -5.69 6.49 -2.17
CA LEU A 46 -4.48 7.22 -1.77
C LEU A 46 -4.56 8.70 -2.12
N LYS A 47 -5.16 9.06 -3.27
CA LYS A 47 -5.32 10.47 -3.63
C LYS A 47 -6.27 11.19 -2.68
N GLN A 48 -7.37 10.55 -2.30
CA GLN A 48 -8.30 11.07 -1.28
C GLN A 48 -7.62 11.22 0.09
N LEU A 49 -6.82 10.23 0.49
CA LEU A 49 -6.01 10.29 1.71
C LEU A 49 -4.98 11.43 1.67
N GLY A 50 -4.36 11.68 0.52
CA GLY A 50 -3.45 12.81 0.31
C GLY A 50 -4.14 14.16 0.49
N ILE A 51 -5.31 14.34 -0.12
CA ILE A 51 -6.11 15.57 0.04
C ILE A 51 -6.50 15.77 1.51
N ALA A 52 -6.97 14.71 2.17
CA ALA A 52 -7.28 14.76 3.60
C ALA A 52 -6.06 15.08 4.47
N THR A 53 -4.88 14.56 4.10
CA THR A 53 -3.63 14.87 4.80
C THR A 53 -3.27 16.34 4.67
N LEU A 54 -3.37 16.91 3.47
CA LEU A 54 -3.07 18.32 3.25
C LEU A 54 -4.06 19.24 3.99
N ALA A 55 -5.35 18.87 4.02
CA ALA A 55 -6.35 19.59 4.82
C ALA A 55 -6.02 19.51 6.33
N TYR A 56 -5.64 18.33 6.82
CA TYR A 56 -5.17 18.17 8.20
C TYR A 56 -3.95 19.06 8.50
N ILE A 57 -2.95 19.08 7.62
CA ILE A 57 -1.74 19.90 7.79
C ILE A 57 -2.10 21.38 7.93
N GLN A 58 -3.06 21.87 7.14
CA GLN A 58 -3.54 23.25 7.20
C GLN A 58 -4.21 23.59 8.54
N ASP A 59 -4.99 22.66 9.10
CA ASP A 59 -5.73 22.87 10.35
C ASP A 59 -4.87 22.65 11.61
N TYR A 60 -3.73 21.94 11.50
CA TYR A 60 -2.89 21.52 12.64
C TYR A 60 -1.44 22.03 12.52
N ASP A 61 -1.26 23.35 12.46
CA ASP A 61 0.04 24.06 12.54
C ASP A 61 1.09 23.59 11.52
N GLY A 62 0.67 23.20 10.31
CA GLY A 62 1.59 22.73 9.28
C GLY A 62 2.22 21.38 9.60
N ARG A 63 1.57 20.51 10.39
CA ARG A 63 2.16 19.22 10.81
C ARG A 63 1.45 18.02 10.21
N PHE A 64 2.23 17.02 9.84
CA PHE A 64 1.70 15.72 9.44
C PHE A 64 0.92 15.06 10.60
N PRO A 65 -0.04 14.16 10.33
CA PRO A 65 -0.77 13.42 11.36
C PRO A 65 0.17 12.68 12.31
N TYR A 66 0.01 12.93 13.62
CA TYR A 66 0.87 12.43 14.68
C TYR A 66 0.45 11.05 15.20
N PHE A 67 1.43 10.16 15.40
CA PHE A 67 1.31 8.92 16.16
C PHE A 67 1.80 9.08 17.59
N ARG A 68 0.92 8.80 18.57
CA ARG A 68 1.34 8.62 19.96
C ARG A 68 1.27 7.16 20.37
N TRP A 69 2.43 6.57 20.61
CA TRP A 69 2.49 5.30 21.32
C TRP A 69 2.20 5.55 22.82
N ARG A 70 1.05 5.08 23.30
CA ARG A 70 0.69 5.09 24.71
C ARG A 70 1.01 3.73 25.34
N PRO A 71 1.84 3.67 26.39
CA PRO A 71 2.14 2.42 27.11
C PRO A 71 0.91 1.75 27.74
N SER A 72 -0.21 2.47 27.86
CA SER A 72 -1.45 2.03 28.52
C SER A 72 -2.37 1.15 27.65
N GLY A 73 -1.94 0.73 26.46
CA GLY A 73 -2.70 -0.14 25.53
C GLY A 73 -3.92 0.50 24.85
N LYS A 74 -4.46 1.59 25.42
CA LYS A 74 -5.56 2.37 24.84
C LYS A 74 -5.03 3.42 23.87
N HIS A 75 -4.94 3.09 22.59
CA HIS A 75 -4.52 4.01 21.52
C HIS A 75 -5.71 4.73 20.85
N SER A 76 -6.70 5.20 21.59
CA SER A 76 -7.89 5.80 20.98
C SER A 76 -7.59 7.17 20.35
N GLY A 77 -7.51 7.22 19.02
CA GLY A 77 -7.57 8.47 18.23
C GLY A 77 -6.23 9.05 17.76
N GLU A 78 -5.10 8.43 18.07
CA GLU A 78 -3.77 8.98 17.78
C GLU A 78 -3.10 8.31 16.56
N LEU A 79 -3.87 7.79 15.59
CA LEU A 79 -3.34 7.20 14.34
C LEU A 79 -3.73 8.06 13.16
N PHE A 80 -2.97 8.02 12.06
CA PHE A 80 -3.33 8.80 10.88
C PHE A 80 -4.74 8.50 10.38
N PRO A 81 -5.28 7.26 10.40
CA PRO A 81 -6.65 7.06 9.94
C PRO A 81 -7.68 7.79 10.79
N TYR A 82 -7.50 7.81 12.12
CA TYR A 82 -8.40 8.56 13.01
C TYR A 82 -8.22 10.07 12.88
N ALA A 83 -6.99 10.54 12.68
CA ALA A 83 -6.68 11.95 12.44
C ALA A 83 -7.26 12.46 11.11
N LEU A 84 -7.25 11.62 10.07
CA LEU A 84 -7.80 11.97 8.75
C LEU A 84 -9.31 11.74 8.64
N GLN A 85 -9.92 10.96 9.53
CA GLN A 85 -11.32 10.60 9.42
C GLN A 85 -12.31 11.80 9.42
N PRO A 86 -12.08 12.90 10.16
CA PRO A 86 -12.94 14.09 10.06
C PRO A 86 -13.06 14.66 8.64
N TYR A 87 -12.00 14.52 7.83
CA TYR A 87 -11.91 15.02 6.46
C TYR A 87 -12.45 14.02 5.43
N ILE A 88 -12.34 12.72 5.72
CA ILE A 88 -12.70 11.64 4.78
C ILE A 88 -14.12 11.15 4.98
N LYS A 89 -14.54 10.96 6.24
CA LYS A 89 -15.86 10.42 6.65
C LYS A 89 -16.21 9.06 6.02
N ASN A 90 -15.20 8.28 5.64
CA ASN A 90 -15.37 6.98 4.99
C ASN A 90 -14.20 6.05 5.34
N TRP A 91 -14.47 5.01 6.13
CA TRP A 91 -13.44 4.06 6.55
C TRP A 91 -12.99 3.11 5.44
N GLN A 92 -13.79 2.91 4.38
CA GLN A 92 -13.48 1.97 3.31
C GLN A 92 -12.27 2.39 2.48
N ILE A 93 -11.96 3.69 2.44
CA ILE A 93 -10.83 4.18 1.65
C ILE A 93 -9.47 3.92 2.30
N PHE A 94 -9.43 3.45 3.54
CA PHE A 94 -8.19 3.01 4.20
C PHE A 94 -7.80 1.57 3.84
N VAL A 95 -8.62 0.90 3.05
CA VAL A 95 -8.42 -0.48 2.60
C VAL A 95 -8.23 -0.49 1.09
N CYS A 96 -7.20 -1.19 0.64
CA CYS A 96 -6.98 -1.43 -0.78
C CYS A 96 -7.83 -2.64 -1.21
N PRO A 97 -8.67 -2.54 -2.27
CA PRO A 97 -9.47 -3.68 -2.74
C PRO A 97 -8.70 -4.94 -3.15
N SER A 98 -7.39 -4.83 -3.34
CA SER A 98 -6.51 -5.98 -3.63
C SER A 98 -5.95 -6.62 -2.36
N ASP A 99 -6.08 -5.99 -1.19
CA ASP A 99 -5.57 -6.54 0.07
C ASP A 99 -6.48 -7.65 0.61
N GLY A 100 -6.04 -8.89 0.44
CA GLY A 100 -6.73 -10.06 0.97
C GLY A 100 -6.65 -10.20 2.49
N ASN A 101 -5.84 -9.39 3.18
CA ASN A 101 -5.58 -9.52 4.61
C ASN A 101 -5.54 -8.18 5.34
N ARG A 102 -6.57 -7.34 5.13
CA ARG A 102 -6.73 -5.96 5.68
C ARG A 102 -6.53 -5.73 7.18
N TYR A 103 -6.31 -6.77 7.97
CA TYR A 103 -6.01 -6.69 9.40
C TYR A 103 -4.60 -7.22 9.76
N ASN A 104 -3.74 -7.55 8.80
CA ASN A 104 -2.42 -8.13 9.05
C ASN A 104 -1.26 -7.13 9.12
N ASN A 105 -1.43 -6.03 9.84
CA ASN A 105 -0.33 -5.08 9.97
C ASN A 105 0.72 -5.58 11.01
N TRP A 106 1.96 -5.78 10.59
CA TRP A 106 3.00 -6.35 11.48
C TRP A 106 3.36 -5.47 12.70
N TRP A 107 3.14 -4.16 12.59
CA TRP A 107 3.31 -3.24 13.72
C TRP A 107 2.16 -3.29 14.74
N TRP A 108 1.04 -3.94 14.41
CA TRP A 108 -0.15 -3.97 15.28
C TRP A 108 -0.68 -5.38 15.54
N ARG A 109 -0.27 -6.36 14.73
CA ARG A 109 -0.26 -7.78 15.04
C ARG A 109 1.11 -8.16 15.58
N GLY A 110 1.30 -7.99 16.87
CA GLY A 110 2.34 -8.75 17.55
C GLY A 110 2.07 -10.23 17.31
N ARG A 111 3.08 -10.97 16.83
CA ARG A 111 3.03 -12.43 16.73
C ARG A 111 2.91 -13.11 18.11
N ASP A 112 2.94 -12.33 19.20
CA ASP A 112 2.74 -12.77 20.60
C ASP A 112 1.55 -12.11 21.32
N SER A 113 0.73 -11.28 20.68
CA SER A 113 -0.26 -10.48 21.40
C SER A 113 -1.70 -10.89 21.09
N GLY A 114 -2.24 -11.79 21.91
CA GLY A 114 -3.68 -11.85 22.20
C GLY A 114 -4.17 -10.57 22.92
N ARG A 115 -3.90 -9.40 22.34
CA ARG A 115 -4.30 -8.08 22.84
C ARG A 115 -5.37 -7.50 21.91
N PRO A 116 -6.65 -7.60 22.29
CA PRO A 116 -7.80 -7.11 21.50
C PRO A 116 -7.95 -5.56 21.47
N ASP A 117 -6.94 -4.82 21.92
CA ASP A 117 -7.02 -3.39 22.25
C ASP A 117 -6.23 -2.46 21.29
N THR A 118 -5.72 -2.98 20.17
CA THR A 118 -5.19 -2.12 19.10
C THR A 118 -6.35 -1.50 18.29
N PRO A 119 -6.46 -0.16 18.21
CA PRO A 119 -7.53 0.49 17.48
C PRO A 119 -7.20 0.45 15.99
N TYR A 120 -7.76 -0.54 15.31
CA TYR A 120 -7.82 -0.53 13.86
C TYR A 120 -8.99 0.32 13.39
N PRO A 121 -8.86 0.97 12.22
CA PRO A 121 -10.02 1.40 11.47
C PRO A 121 -11.01 0.22 11.36
N PRO A 122 -12.33 0.45 11.50
CA PRO A 122 -13.32 -0.62 11.45
C PRO A 122 -13.17 -1.54 10.22
N GLU A 123 -12.79 -0.96 9.08
CA GLU A 123 -12.64 -1.69 7.81
C GLU A 123 -11.28 -2.34 7.60
N GLY A 124 -10.28 -2.03 8.44
CA GLY A 124 -8.89 -2.46 8.26
C GLY A 124 -7.98 -1.34 7.76
N LEU A 125 -6.71 -1.67 7.50
CA LEU A 125 -5.70 -0.71 7.07
C LEU A 125 -4.68 -1.38 6.13
N SER A 126 -4.69 -0.94 4.87
CA SER A 126 -3.84 -1.50 3.80
C SER A 126 -2.72 -0.54 3.34
N TYR A 127 -2.54 0.57 4.05
CA TYR A 127 -1.55 1.59 3.73
C TYR A 127 -0.59 1.81 4.90
N GLY A 128 0.70 1.86 4.58
CA GLY A 128 1.75 2.19 5.53
C GLY A 128 2.13 3.66 5.45
N ALA A 129 2.27 4.33 6.59
CA ALA A 129 2.70 5.71 6.68
C ALA A 129 4.20 5.81 6.97
N ASN A 130 4.89 6.74 6.31
CA ASN A 130 6.28 7.10 6.57
C ASN A 130 6.44 7.51 8.04
N GLU A 131 7.16 6.70 8.82
CA GLU A 131 7.28 6.82 10.27
C GLU A 131 7.77 8.21 10.71
N PRO A 132 8.89 8.75 10.18
CA PRO A 132 9.35 10.11 10.50
C PRO A 132 8.31 11.20 10.28
N LEU A 133 7.54 11.15 9.18
CA LEU A 133 6.47 12.13 8.95
C LEU A 133 5.31 11.90 9.91
N HIS A 134 5.00 10.64 10.15
CA HIS A 134 3.89 10.21 11.00
C HIS A 134 4.09 10.54 12.49
N PHE A 135 5.27 11.05 12.88
CA PHE A 135 5.52 11.62 14.20
C PHE A 135 5.31 13.13 14.27
N GLY A 136 4.36 13.67 13.51
CA GLY A 136 3.96 15.07 13.65
C GLY A 136 4.98 16.05 13.08
N ARG A 137 5.74 15.62 12.07
CA ARG A 137 6.78 16.44 11.47
C ARG A 137 6.16 17.69 10.83
N PRO A 138 6.77 18.88 10.99
CA PRO A 138 6.36 20.05 10.24
C PRO A 138 6.57 19.83 8.74
N ASP A 139 5.59 20.22 7.92
CA ASP A 139 5.67 20.21 6.47
C ASP A 139 6.82 21.08 5.96
N SER A 140 7.12 22.16 6.66
CA SER A 140 8.26 23.06 6.41
C SER A 140 9.62 22.38 6.52
N GLU A 141 9.73 21.24 7.22
CA GLU A 141 10.97 20.46 7.32
C GLU A 141 11.16 19.48 6.17
N VAL A 142 10.10 19.22 5.37
CA VAL A 142 10.15 18.28 4.24
C VAL A 142 10.79 18.99 3.04
N ARG A 143 12.07 18.71 2.80
CA ARG A 143 12.86 19.44 1.78
C ARG A 143 12.48 19.09 0.35
N ARG A 144 12.01 17.86 0.09
CA ARG A 144 11.64 17.37 -1.25
C ARG A 144 10.27 16.71 -1.25
N PRO A 145 9.16 17.45 -1.06
CA PRO A 145 7.83 16.87 -0.90
C PRO A 145 7.40 15.93 -2.04
N ALA A 146 7.78 16.25 -3.29
CA ALA A 146 7.52 15.42 -4.47
C ALA A 146 8.39 14.15 -4.59
N HIS A 147 9.35 13.96 -3.69
CA HIS A 147 10.17 12.76 -3.61
C HIS A 147 9.99 12.04 -2.27
N THR A 148 9.44 12.71 -1.26
CA THR A 148 9.24 12.14 0.06
C THR A 148 7.96 11.30 0.11
N LEU A 149 8.09 10.02 0.45
CA LEU A 149 6.96 9.11 0.65
C LEU A 149 6.14 9.56 1.86
N TRP A 150 4.82 9.62 1.74
CA TRP A 150 3.89 9.79 2.86
C TRP A 150 3.16 8.48 3.18
N LEU A 151 2.41 7.93 2.23
CA LEU A 151 1.76 6.61 2.35
C LEU A 151 2.16 5.71 1.19
N ALA A 152 2.12 4.38 1.39
CA ALA A 152 2.21 3.42 0.30
C ALA A 152 1.35 2.19 0.58
N ASP A 153 0.99 1.45 -0.46
CA ASP A 153 0.37 0.12 -0.30
C ASP A 153 1.31 -0.77 0.53
N ALA A 154 0.87 -1.16 1.73
CA ALA A 154 1.69 -1.95 2.66
C ALA A 154 0.82 -2.69 3.69
N GLN A 155 1.25 -3.90 4.04
CA GLN A 155 0.71 -4.70 5.15
C GLN A 155 1.38 -4.32 6.48
N ALA A 156 1.75 -3.06 6.64
CA ALA A 156 2.36 -2.50 7.83
C ALA A 156 1.90 -1.05 7.93
N ALA A 157 1.32 -0.63 9.06
CA ALA A 157 0.83 0.75 9.13
C ALA A 157 1.95 1.78 9.26
N LEU A 158 3.17 1.37 9.61
CA LEU A 158 4.33 2.22 9.72
C LEU A 158 5.45 1.72 8.81
N ILE A 159 6.08 2.68 8.16
CA ILE A 159 7.21 2.55 7.26
C ILE A 159 8.43 3.15 7.99
N PRO A 160 9.15 2.36 8.83
CA PRO A 160 10.26 2.87 9.65
C PRO A 160 11.51 3.30 8.89
N ASP A 161 12.34 4.10 9.57
CA ASP A 161 13.61 4.65 9.06
C ASP A 161 14.84 3.75 9.30
N TRP A 162 14.74 2.70 10.12
CA TRP A 162 15.89 1.84 10.45
C TRP A 162 16.20 0.77 9.38
N HIS A 163 17.50 0.69 9.02
CA HIS A 163 18.36 -0.27 8.27
C HIS A 163 17.84 -1.58 7.60
N TRP A 164 16.57 -1.94 7.68
CA TRP A 164 16.00 -3.14 7.06
C TRP A 164 14.91 -2.81 6.04
N PHE A 165 14.69 -1.51 5.82
CA PHE A 165 13.46 -1.00 5.26
C PHE A 165 13.36 -0.96 3.73
N PRO A 166 14.41 -0.56 2.98
CA PRO A 166 14.33 -0.74 1.54
C PRO A 166 14.21 -2.26 1.26
N CYS A 167 14.82 -3.12 2.05
CA CYS A 167 14.84 -4.57 1.85
C CYS A 167 13.48 -5.26 2.08
N ARG A 168 12.52 -4.63 2.77
CA ARG A 168 11.26 -5.27 3.15
C ARG A 168 9.99 -4.64 2.57
N ILE A 169 10.03 -3.38 2.12
CA ILE A 169 9.04 -2.90 1.12
C ILE A 169 9.42 -3.41 -0.28
N ILE A 170 10.70 -3.61 -0.55
CA ILE A 170 11.22 -3.78 -1.92
C ILE A 170 11.81 -5.18 -2.17
N ALA A 171 12.05 -6.00 -1.14
CA ALA A 171 12.56 -7.38 -1.30
C ALA A 171 11.98 -8.45 -0.36
N ALA A 172 10.92 -8.19 0.44
CA ALA A 172 10.33 -9.24 1.28
C ALA A 172 8.80 -9.35 1.15
N HIS A 173 8.40 -10.51 0.68
CA HIS A 173 7.06 -11.11 0.60
C HIS A 173 6.19 -11.06 1.89
N ASP A 174 6.63 -10.40 2.96
CA ASP A 174 5.94 -10.36 4.26
C ASP A 174 5.24 -9.01 4.54
N TYR A 175 5.65 -7.90 3.92
CA TYR A 175 5.22 -6.53 4.29
C TYR A 175 4.63 -5.70 3.14
N SER A 176 4.98 -6.01 1.90
CA SER A 176 4.30 -5.54 0.70
C SER A 176 3.45 -6.70 0.19
N TYR A 177 2.13 -6.59 0.25
CA TYR A 177 1.32 -7.45 -0.62
C TYR A 177 1.70 -7.03 -2.04
N ASP A 178 2.04 -7.98 -2.91
CA ASP A 178 2.36 -7.74 -4.32
C ASP A 178 1.07 -7.36 -5.08
N ALA A 179 0.44 -6.29 -4.59
CA ALA A 179 -0.99 -6.03 -4.68
C ALA A 179 -1.39 -5.73 -6.11
N HIS A 180 -0.48 -5.14 -6.89
CA HIS A 180 -0.79 -4.56 -8.19
C HIS A 180 0.19 -4.98 -9.27
N ASN A 181 0.22 -6.28 -9.59
CA ASN A 181 1.03 -6.83 -10.68
C ASN A 181 2.55 -6.52 -10.54
N GLY A 182 3.14 -6.78 -9.37
CA GLY A 182 4.58 -6.59 -9.15
C GLY A 182 4.98 -5.16 -8.81
N GLY A 183 4.10 -4.41 -8.14
CA GLY A 183 4.31 -3.02 -7.78
C GLY A 183 3.32 -2.51 -6.74
N VAL A 184 3.54 -1.26 -6.34
CA VAL A 184 2.78 -0.56 -5.29
C VAL A 184 2.45 0.86 -5.73
N ASN A 185 1.36 1.40 -5.19
CA ASN A 185 1.06 2.82 -5.28
C ASN A 185 1.69 3.56 -4.09
N VAL A 186 2.30 4.69 -4.40
CA VAL A 186 2.98 5.55 -3.43
C VAL A 186 2.34 6.91 -3.47
N LEU A 187 1.90 7.39 -2.32
CA LEU A 187 1.49 8.76 -2.05
C LEU A 187 2.67 9.54 -1.50
N PHE A 188 2.95 10.69 -2.10
CA PHE A 188 4.03 11.58 -1.69
C PHE A 188 3.54 12.68 -0.76
N ALA A 189 4.48 13.34 -0.08
CA ALA A 189 4.21 14.38 0.90
C ALA A 189 3.53 15.62 0.31
N ASP A 190 3.66 15.87 -0.99
CA ASP A 190 2.90 16.91 -1.72
C ASP A 190 1.48 16.47 -2.16
N GLY A 191 1.11 15.22 -1.87
CA GLY A 191 -0.21 14.66 -2.19
C GLY A 191 -0.36 14.06 -3.60
N HIS A 192 0.71 13.96 -4.41
CA HIS A 192 0.63 13.20 -5.67
C HIS A 192 0.79 11.70 -5.43
N VAL A 193 0.18 10.89 -6.31
CA VAL A 193 0.23 9.42 -6.23
C VAL A 193 0.89 8.89 -7.49
N LYS A 194 1.80 7.93 -7.33
CA LYS A 194 2.49 7.27 -8.44
C LYS A 194 2.55 5.77 -8.19
N PHE A 195 2.22 5.00 -9.23
CA PHE A 195 2.53 3.58 -9.23
C PHE A 195 4.00 3.36 -9.56
N MET A 196 4.64 2.45 -8.83
CA MET A 196 5.99 2.00 -9.10
C MET A 196 6.03 0.49 -9.06
N THR A 197 6.68 -0.12 -10.05
CA THR A 197 7.04 -1.54 -9.97
C THR A 197 8.02 -1.73 -8.82
N ASN A 198 8.09 -2.93 -8.24
CA ASN A 198 9.02 -3.19 -7.13
C ASN A 198 10.48 -2.83 -7.51
N ARG A 199 10.89 -3.15 -8.74
CA ARG A 199 12.19 -2.74 -9.29
C ARG A 199 12.33 -1.22 -9.44
N GLY A 200 11.30 -0.54 -9.94
CA GLY A 200 11.29 0.92 -10.10
C GLY A 200 11.35 1.64 -8.76
N LEU A 201 10.68 1.10 -7.74
CA LEU A 201 10.71 1.59 -6.37
C LEU A 201 12.12 1.46 -5.77
N TRP A 202 12.78 0.32 -5.99
CA TRP A 202 14.19 0.11 -5.60
C TRP A 202 15.13 1.11 -6.25
N ALA A 203 15.00 1.25 -7.57
CA ALA A 203 15.83 2.14 -8.35
C ALA A 203 15.66 3.59 -7.89
N ALA A 204 14.42 4.03 -7.65
CA ALA A 204 14.12 5.38 -7.17
C ALA A 204 14.69 5.64 -5.77
N TYR A 205 14.64 4.65 -4.87
CA TYR A 205 15.24 4.77 -3.55
C TYR A 205 16.77 4.91 -3.64
N LEU A 206 17.43 4.07 -4.45
CA LEU A 206 18.88 4.10 -4.63
C LEU A 206 19.37 5.37 -5.36
N SER A 207 18.60 5.89 -6.30
CA SER A 207 18.92 7.14 -7.01
C SER A 207 18.65 8.40 -6.17
N GLY A 208 17.92 8.27 -5.04
CA GLY A 208 17.46 9.40 -4.24
C GLY A 208 16.23 10.12 -4.83
N ASP A 209 15.58 9.53 -5.84
CA ASP A 209 14.30 10.00 -6.38
C ASP A 209 13.10 9.59 -5.52
N LEU A 210 13.29 8.68 -4.56
CA LEU A 210 12.37 8.37 -3.48
C LEU A 210 13.09 8.55 -2.15
N VAL A 211 12.53 9.39 -1.29
CA VAL A 211 13.05 9.69 0.04
C VAL A 211 12.08 9.12 1.08
N ILE A 212 12.61 8.22 1.90
CA ILE A 212 12.01 7.89 3.19
C ILE A 212 12.88 8.67 4.19
N GLU A 213 12.40 9.84 4.60
CA GLU A 213 13.17 10.82 5.36
C GLU A 213 13.96 10.20 6.53
N PRO A 214 15.25 10.57 6.74
CA PRO A 214 15.95 10.18 7.94
C PRO A 214 15.46 11.02 9.14
N LYS A 215 15.45 10.42 10.33
CA LYS A 215 15.24 11.11 11.62
C LYS A 215 15.91 12.49 11.65
N ALA A 216 15.23 13.49 12.21
CA ALA A 216 15.61 14.91 12.24
C ALA A 216 16.99 15.27 12.85
N THR A 217 17.83 14.28 13.18
CA THR A 217 19.11 14.44 13.88
C THR A 217 20.29 14.09 12.99
N GLY A 218 20.61 14.90 11.97
CA GLY A 218 21.96 15.06 11.37
C GLY A 218 22.77 13.81 10.95
N ALA A 219 22.21 12.60 11.01
CA ALA A 219 22.91 11.37 10.74
C ALA A 219 22.96 11.19 9.23
N ARG A 220 24.12 11.47 8.62
CA ARG A 220 24.43 10.91 7.31
C ARG A 220 24.48 9.40 7.48
N PHE A 221 23.47 8.70 6.99
CA PHE A 221 23.55 7.25 6.90
C PHE A 221 24.49 6.87 5.75
N THR A 222 25.60 6.23 6.12
CA THR A 222 26.40 5.41 5.21
C THR A 222 25.49 4.37 4.58
N GLN A 223 25.58 4.18 3.26
CA GLN A 223 24.95 3.05 2.57
C GLN A 223 25.23 1.76 3.36
N PRO A 224 24.25 0.85 3.54
CA PRO A 224 24.48 -0.35 4.34
C PRO A 224 25.59 -1.18 3.68
N THR A 225 26.69 -1.39 4.38
CA THR A 225 27.76 -2.32 3.99
C THR A 225 27.35 -3.79 4.24
N GLY A 226 26.06 -4.13 4.10
CA GLY A 226 25.56 -5.46 4.41
C GLY A 226 24.13 -5.70 3.92
N GLY A 227 24.01 -6.42 2.80
CA GLY A 227 23.06 -7.55 2.70
C GLY A 227 21.63 -7.29 2.23
N CYS A 228 21.35 -6.35 1.32
CA CYS A 228 20.06 -6.31 0.62
C CYS A 228 20.26 -6.60 -0.87
N VAL A 229 20.00 -7.84 -1.26
CA VAL A 229 20.07 -8.32 -2.65
C VAL A 229 18.67 -8.23 -3.25
N PRO A 230 18.47 -7.65 -4.45
CA PRO A 230 17.15 -7.53 -5.06
C PRO A 230 16.60 -8.92 -5.44
N PRO A 231 15.27 -9.10 -5.53
CA PRO A 231 14.71 -10.35 -6.04
C PRO A 231 15.11 -10.54 -7.52
N GLY A 232 15.99 -11.51 -7.78
CA GLY A 232 16.38 -11.93 -9.14
C GLY A 232 17.69 -11.35 -9.70
N TRP A 233 18.70 -11.13 -8.85
CA TRP A 233 20.11 -11.11 -9.26
C TRP A 233 20.81 -12.39 -8.82
#